data_AF-A0A7V5LHI1-F1
#
_entry.id   AF-A0A7V5LHI1-F1
#
_cell.length_a   1.000
_cell.length_b   1.000
_cell.length_c   1.000
_cell.angle_alpha   90.00
_cell.angle_beta   90.00
_cell.angle_gamma   90.00
#
_symmetry.space_group_name_H-M   'P 1'
#
loop_
_entity.id
_entity.type
_entity.pdbx_description
1 polymer ?
#
loop_
_entity_poly.entity_id
_entity_poly.type
_entity_poly.pdbx_seq_one_letter_code
_entity_poly.pdbx_strand_id
1 'polypeptide(L)' 'KYATINLDLEFIRNRPKQVSPIDGLYFGGDWTDTNLPATLESSALSGKLAVKAMLNKYGLQ' A
#
# COMPACT_ATOMS: atom_id res chain seq x y z
N LYS A 1 15.77 11.37 -16.10
CA LYS A 1 14.46 11.47 -15.40
C LYS A 1 13.67 10.21 -15.76
N TYR A 2 13.55 9.25 -14.85
CA TYR A 2 12.93 7.96 -15.14
C TYR A 2 11.48 7.97 -14.66
N ALA A 3 10.53 7.77 -15.56
CA ALA A 3 9.12 7.58 -15.24
C ALA A 3 8.79 6.11 -14.94
N THR A 4 9.68 5.20 -15.33
CA THR A 4 9.52 3.75 -15.18
C THR A 4 10.18 3.31 -13.89
N ILE A 5 9.40 2.67 -13.02
CA ILE A 5 9.90 2.02 -11.80
C ILE A 5 10.71 0.77 -12.17
N ASN A 6 11.77 0.47 -11.42
CA ASN A 6 12.44 -0.82 -11.49
C ASN A 6 11.84 -1.75 -10.44
N LEU A 7 11.19 -2.84 -10.87
CA LEU A 7 10.58 -3.83 -9.97
C LEU A 7 11.61 -4.90 -9.54
N ASP A 8 12.73 -4.45 -8.98
CA ASP A 8 13.76 -5.35 -8.46
C ASP A 8 13.45 -5.85 -7.04
N LEU A 9 14.32 -6.71 -6.52
CA LEU A 9 14.18 -7.28 -5.18
C LEU A 9 14.27 -6.21 -4.07
N GLU A 10 15.00 -5.12 -4.30
CA GLU A 10 15.13 -4.04 -3.33
C GLU A 10 13.82 -3.26 -3.23
N PHE A 11 13.21 -2.92 -4.37
CA PHE A 11 11.89 -2.34 -4.43
C PHE A 11 10.89 -3.21 -3.66
N ILE A 12 10.80 -4.51 -3.99
CA ILE A 12 9.84 -5.43 -3.37
C ILE A 12 9.99 -5.47 -1.83
N ARG A 13 11.23 -5.51 -1.32
CA ARG A 13 11.52 -5.56 0.12
C ARG A 13 11.15 -4.29 0.88
N ASN A 14 11.14 -3.15 0.19
CA ASN A 14 10.91 -1.84 0.79
C ASN A 14 9.48 -1.33 0.61
N ARG A 15 8.57 -2.12 0.03
CA ARG A 15 7.16 -1.75 -0.10
C ARG A 15 6.50 -1.74 1.28
N PRO A 16 5.95 -0.61 1.75
CA PRO A 16 5.28 -0.56 3.04
C PRO A 16 3.90 -1.19 2.96
N LYS A 17 3.41 -1.70 4.10
CA LYS A 17 2.00 -2.08 4.29
C LYS A 17 1.12 -0.82 4.35
N GLN A 18 -0.20 -1.01 4.33
CA GLN A 18 -1.15 0.12 4.28
C GLN A 18 -1.27 0.90 5.60
N VAL A 19 -0.79 0.34 6.71
CA VAL A 19 -0.78 1.01 8.02
C VAL A 19 0.56 1.68 8.22
N SER A 20 0.56 2.99 8.45
CA SER A 20 1.78 3.72 8.80
C SER A 20 2.03 3.70 10.31
N PRO A 21 3.27 3.97 10.76
CA PRO A 21 3.57 4.20 12.19
C PRO A 21 2.94 5.47 12.76
N ILE A 22 2.45 6.38 11.91
CA ILE A 22 1.83 7.65 12.32
C ILE A 22 0.32 7.44 12.41
N ASP A 23 -0.24 7.75 13.58
CA ASP A 23 -1.67 7.63 13.80
C ASP A 23 -2.48 8.51 12.85
N GLY A 24 -3.52 7.91 12.25
CA GLY A 24 -4.37 8.59 11.27
C GLY A 24 -3.80 8.64 9.85
N LEU A 25 -2.55 8.21 9.61
CA LEU A 25 -1.95 8.14 8.28
C LEU A 25 -1.92 6.69 7.76
N TYR A 26 -2.45 6.50 6.55
CA TYR A 26 -2.50 5.22 5.85
C TYR A 26 -1.94 5.37 4.43
N PHE A 27 -1.38 4.29 3.88
CA PHE A 27 -0.78 4.29 2.56
C PHE A 27 -1.66 3.60 1.52
N GLY A 28 -1.74 4.23 0.34
CA GLY A 28 -2.38 3.69 -0.85
C GLY A 28 -1.55 4.02 -2.08
N GLY A 29 -1.56 3.10 -3.04
CA GLY A 29 -0.78 3.12 -4.27
C GLY A 29 -0.27 1.72 -4.62
N ASP A 30 0.05 1.54 -5.91
CA ASP A 30 0.64 0.33 -6.49
C ASP A 30 2.03 -0.01 -5.88
N TRP A 31 2.73 0.99 -5.37
CA TRP A 31 4.00 0.86 -4.65
C TRP A 31 3.85 0.29 -3.24
N THR A 32 2.65 0.22 -2.66
CA THR A 32 2.43 -0.40 -1.34
C THR A 32 2.37 -1.92 -1.46
N ASP A 33 2.69 -2.63 -0.39
CA ASP A 33 2.70 -4.10 -0.39
C ASP A 33 1.28 -4.65 -0.26
N THR A 34 0.69 -5.02 -1.39
CA THR A 34 -0.61 -5.70 -1.49
C THR A 34 -0.48 -7.19 -1.85
N ASN A 35 0.75 -7.75 -1.84
CA ASN A 35 1.11 -9.03 -2.47
C ASN A 35 0.88 -9.12 -4.00
N LEU A 36 0.53 -8.03 -4.67
CA LEU A 36 0.48 -7.94 -6.14
C LEU A 36 1.68 -7.14 -6.65
N PRO A 37 2.13 -7.29 -7.91
CA PRO A 37 3.07 -6.35 -8.53
C PRO A 37 2.52 -4.92 -8.55
N ALA A 38 3.35 -3.92 -8.85
CA ALA A 38 2.88 -2.53 -8.94
C ALA A 38 2.04 -2.31 -10.21
N THR A 39 0.74 -2.63 -10.10
CA THR A 39 -0.26 -2.53 -11.17
C THR A 39 -1.45 -1.67 -10.73
N LEU A 40 -2.35 -1.35 -11.66
CA LEU A 40 -3.61 -0.65 -11.35
C LEU A 40 -4.47 -1.43 -10.34
N GLU A 41 -4.50 -2.76 -10.42
CA GLU A 41 -5.21 -3.62 -9.46
C GLU A 41 -4.59 -3.55 -8.06
N SER A 42 -3.25 -3.48 -7.96
CA SER A 42 -2.56 -3.24 -6.69
C SER A 42 -2.92 -1.88 -6.12
N SER A 43 -2.94 -0.83 -6.96
CA SER A 43 -3.36 0.51 -6.55
C SER A 43 -4.79 0.51 -5.99
N ALA A 44 -5.75 -0.07 -6.71
CA ALA A 44 -7.13 -0.17 -6.25
C ALA A 44 -7.28 -1.00 -4.95
N LEU A 45 -6.61 -2.15 -4.88
CA LEU A 45 -6.63 -3.02 -3.71
C LEU A 45 -6.02 -2.34 -2.48
N SER A 46 -4.94 -1.58 -2.66
CA SER A 46 -4.27 -0.87 -1.56
C SER A 46 -5.21 0.10 -0.83
N GLY A 47 -6.04 0.85 -1.57
CA GLY A 47 -7.01 1.76 -0.97
C GLY A 47 -8.05 1.02 -0.13
N LYS A 48 -8.56 -0.12 -0.64
CA LYS A 48 -9.47 -0.98 0.11
C LYS A 48 -8.83 -1.51 1.39
N LEU A 49 -7.57 -1.95 1.33
CA LEU A 49 -6.83 -2.44 2.50
C LEU A 49 -6.56 -1.33 3.52
N ALA A 50 -6.20 -0.12 3.07
CA ALA A 50 -6.01 1.05 3.92
C ALA A 50 -7.28 1.42 4.70
N VAL A 51 -8.41 1.54 4.00
CA VAL A 51 -9.71 1.82 4.63
C VAL A 51 -10.13 0.70 5.57
N LYS A 52 -9.93 -0.57 5.18
CA LYS A 52 -10.21 -1.70 6.07
C LYS A 52 -9.41 -1.61 7.36
N ALA A 53 -8.12 -1.28 7.27
CA ALA A 53 -7.26 -1.11 8.45
C ALA A 53 -7.69 0.08 9.32
N MET A 54 -8.12 1.18 8.70
CA MET A 54 -8.69 2.33 9.40
C MET A 54 -9.95 1.96 10.17
N LEU A 55 -10.94 1.34 9.51
CA LEU A 55 -12.20 0.94 10.16
C LEU A 55 -11.96 -0.05 11.30
N ASN A 56 -11.03 -0.99 11.13
CA ASN A 56 -10.61 -1.90 12.19
C ASN A 56 -10.06 -1.18 13.43
N LYS A 57 -9.17 -0.20 13.22
CA LYS A 57 -8.56 0.56 14.32
C LYS A 57 -9.61 1.29 15.17
N TYR A 58 -10.68 1.76 14.54
CA TYR A 58 -11.77 2.49 15.21
C TYR A 58 -12.97 1.61 15.60
N GLY A 59 -12.91 0.29 15.40
CA GLY A 59 -14.00 -0.62 15.77
C GLY A 59 -15.29 -0.45 14.96
N LEU A 60 -15.17 -0.03 13.69
CA LEU A 60 -16.30 0.27 12.80
C LEU A 60 -16.58 -0.84 11.76
N GLN A 61 -16.25 -2.11 12.08
CA GLN A 61 -16.47 -3.26 11.21
C GLN A 61 -17.65 -4.13 11.64
#